data_AF-A0A0E3R9T9-F1
#
_entry.id   AF-A0A0E3R9T9-F1
#
_cell.length_a   1.000
_cell.length_b   1.000
_cell.length_c   1.000
_cell.angle_alpha   90.00
_cell.angle_beta   90.00
_cell.angle_gamma   90.00
#
_symmetry.space_group_name_H-M   'P 1'
#
loop_
_entity.id
_entity.type
_entity.pdbx_description
1 polymer ?
#
loop_
_entity_poly.entity_id
_entity_poly.type
_entity_poly.pdbx_seq_one_letter_code
_entity_poly.pdbx_strand_id
1 'polypeptide(L)'
;MSDEKILELKSILESKDFWTTDEVKDLIKDKFGIDYCLNSIRKLLKKIGMHYNIPYCLDYRRPENAEEILKKFRKCNKRKNFS
;
A
#
# COMPACT_ATOMS: atom_id res chain seq x y z
N MET A 1 -9.63 -7.64 20.45
CA MET A 1 -9.52 -8.70 19.43
C MET A 1 -8.60 -9.77 19.96
N SER A 2 -9.02 -11.04 19.93
CA SER A 2 -8.14 -12.19 20.16
C SER A 2 -7.12 -12.31 19.04
N ASP A 3 -5.95 -12.89 19.31
CA ASP A 3 -4.85 -12.97 18.33
C ASP A 3 -5.21 -13.81 17.09
N GLU A 4 -6.11 -14.80 17.25
CA GLU A 4 -6.65 -15.61 16.13
C GLU A 4 -7.36 -14.74 15.08
N LYS A 5 -8.23 -13.81 15.51
CA LYS A 5 -8.95 -12.90 14.60
C LYS A 5 -8.00 -11.96 13.87
N ILE A 6 -6.89 -11.59 14.51
CA ILE A 6 -5.86 -10.73 13.91
C ILE A 6 -5.10 -11.50 12.82
N LEU A 7 -4.77 -12.77 13.07
CA LEU A 7 -4.11 -13.64 12.08
C LEU A 7 -5.00 -13.85 10.85
N GLU A 8 -6.28 -14.12 11.07
CA GLU A 8 -7.24 -14.30 9.99
C GLU A 8 -7.42 -13.02 9.17
N LEU A 9 -7.54 -11.86 9.83
CA LEU A 9 -7.60 -10.57 9.17
C LEU A 9 -6.34 -10.31 8.33
N LYS A 10 -5.16 -10.65 8.85
CA LYS A 10 -3.90 -10.50 8.12
C LYS A 10 -3.86 -11.33 6.83
N SER A 11 -4.30 -12.59 6.89
CA SER A 11 -4.35 -13.47 5.72
C SER A 11 -5.27 -12.93 4.62
N ILE A 12 -6.39 -12.30 4.99
CA ILE A 12 -7.29 -11.66 4.03
C ILE A 12 -6.63 -10.42 3.42
N LEU A 13 -5.97 -9.61 4.25
CA LEU A 13 -5.33 -8.38 3.79
C LEU A 13 -4.17 -8.65 2.81
N GLU A 14 -3.48 -9.78 2.95
CA GLU A 14 -2.42 -10.21 2.01
C GLU A 14 -2.91 -10.57 0.60
N SER A 15 -4.22 -10.79 0.40
CA SER A 15 -4.78 -11.14 -0.92
C SER A 15 -4.80 -9.98 -1.93
N LYS A 16 -4.68 -8.73 -1.48
CA LYS A 16 -4.76 -7.51 -2.31
C LYS A 16 -3.61 -6.57 -1.95
N ASP A 17 -3.04 -5.90 -2.95
CA ASP A 17 -1.88 -5.01 -2.78
C ASP A 17 -2.14 -3.80 -1.88
N PHE A 18 -3.36 -3.25 -1.91
CA PHE A 18 -3.73 -2.07 -1.14
C PHE A 18 -5.17 -2.13 -0.63
N TRP A 19 -5.35 -1.59 0.57
CA TRP A 19 -6.64 -1.50 1.24
C TRP A 19 -6.85 -0.08 1.75
N THR A 20 -8.06 0.43 1.54
CA THR A 20 -8.49 1.68 2.17
C THR A 20 -8.98 1.41 3.60
N THR A 21 -8.92 2.42 4.47
CA THR A 21 -9.35 2.23 5.87
C THR A 21 -10.84 1.94 5.98
N ASP A 22 -11.66 2.47 5.07
CA ASP A 22 -13.09 2.21 5.02
C ASP A 22 -13.40 0.78 4.57
N GLU A 23 -12.72 0.27 3.52
CA GLU A 23 -12.85 -1.15 3.13
C GLU A 23 -12.49 -2.09 4.29
N VAL A 24 -11.43 -1.79 5.05
CA VAL A 24 -11.05 -2.59 6.23
C VAL A 24 -12.13 -2.54 7.31
N LYS A 25 -12.78 -1.38 7.49
CA LYS A 25 -13.88 -1.23 8.45
C LYS A 25 -15.05 -2.13 8.08
N ASP A 26 -15.47 -2.06 6.82
CA ASP A 26 -16.61 -2.83 6.32
C ASP A 26 -16.30 -4.33 6.37
N LEU A 27 -15.08 -4.73 6.02
CA LEU A 27 -14.64 -6.13 6.10
C LEU A 27 -14.68 -6.68 7.54
N ILE A 28 -14.25 -5.89 8.53
CA ILE A 28 -14.31 -6.31 9.93
C ILE A 28 -15.77 -6.40 10.40
N LYS A 29 -16.61 -5.46 9.96
CA LYS A 29 -18.03 -5.44 10.29
C LYS A 29 -18.76 -6.65 9.71
N ASP A 30 -18.51 -6.99 8.44
CA ASP A 30 -19.16 -8.11 7.77
C ASP A 30 -18.70 -9.46 8.31
N LYS A 31 -17.38 -9.61 8.59
CA LYS A 31 -16.82 -10.90 8.99
C LYS A 31 -16.93 -11.18 10.48
N PHE A 32 -16.74 -10.16 11.31
CA PHE A 32 -16.72 -10.31 12.77
C PHE A 32 -17.93 -9.70 13.47
N GLY A 33 -18.77 -8.93 12.76
CA GLY A 33 -19.94 -8.25 13.35
C GLY A 33 -19.57 -7.09 14.26
N ILE A 34 -18.33 -6.59 14.20
CA ILE A 34 -17.82 -5.57 15.13
C ILE A 34 -17.68 -4.24 14.40
N ASP A 35 -18.35 -3.19 14.89
CA ASP A 35 -18.15 -1.83 14.40
C ASP A 35 -17.01 -1.16 15.17
N TYR A 36 -15.91 -0.87 14.47
CA TYR A 36 -14.80 -0.11 15.02
C TYR A 36 -14.79 1.32 14.47
N CYS A 37 -14.40 2.26 15.33
CA CYS A 37 -14.06 3.60 14.87
C CYS A 37 -12.76 3.57 14.05
N LEU A 38 -12.62 4.51 13.10
CA LEU A 38 -11.46 4.60 12.22
C LEU A 38 -10.13 4.67 13.00
N ASN A 39 -10.10 5.35 14.15
CA ASN A 39 -8.91 5.41 14.99
C ASN A 39 -8.49 4.06 15.56
N SER A 40 -9.45 3.20 15.93
CA SER A 40 -9.17 1.83 16.39
C SER A 40 -8.60 0.98 15.26
N ILE A 41 -9.15 1.13 14.05
CA ILE A 41 -8.65 0.44 12.84
C ILE A 41 -7.22 0.87 12.53
N ARG A 42 -6.90 2.17 12.58
CA ARG A 42 -5.53 2.66 12.38
C ARG A 42 -4.53 2.05 13.37
N LYS A 43 -4.91 1.91 14.65
CA LYS A 43 -4.07 1.27 15.66
C LYS A 43 -3.91 -0.23 15.38
N LEU A 44 -4.98 -0.91 14.97
CA LEU A 44 -4.97 -2.32 14.61
C LEU A 44 -4.06 -2.58 13.40
N LEU A 45 -4.20 -1.79 12.33
CA LEU A 45 -3.37 -1.90 11.12
C LEU A 45 -1.88 -1.70 11.44
N LYS A 46 -1.54 -0.73 12.30
CA LYS A 46 -0.17 -0.56 12.80
C LYS A 46 0.33 -1.78 13.59
N LYS A 47 -0.53 -2.41 14.41
CA LYS A 47 -0.18 -3.65 15.16
C LYS A 47 0.10 -4.83 14.20
N ILE A 48 -0.61 -4.91 13.09
CA ILE A 48 -0.43 -5.93 12.05
C ILE A 48 0.85 -5.68 11.21
N GLY A 49 1.42 -4.48 11.28
CA GLY A 49 2.59 -4.08 10.50
C GLY A 49 2.25 -3.48 9.14
N MET A 50 1.00 -3.05 8.93
CA MET A 50 0.64 -2.33 7.70
C MET A 50 1.10 -0.88 7.77
N HIS A 51 1.68 -0.44 6.65
CA HIS A 51 2.15 0.93 6.47
C HIS A 51 1.21 1.72 5.56
N TYR A 52 1.13 3.02 5.82
CA TYR A 52 0.41 3.94 4.93
C TYR A 52 1.30 4.19 3.70
N ASN A 53 0.71 4.05 2.52
CA ASN A 53 1.33 4.52 1.29
C ASN A 53 0.40 5.54 0.63
N ILE A 54 0.97 6.63 0.14
CA ILE A 54 0.25 7.57 -0.71
C ILE A 54 0.36 7.00 -2.13
N PRO A 55 -0.74 6.63 -2.80
CA PRO A 55 -0.65 6.19 -4.19
C PRO A 55 0.01 7.29 -5.01
N TYR A 56 1.00 6.93 -5.83
CA TYR A 56 1.64 7.90 -6.70
C TYR A 56 0.59 8.54 -7.60
N CYS A 57 0.56 9.88 -7.63
CA CYS A 57 -0.26 10.58 -8.61
C CYS A 57 0.19 10.16 -10.01
N LEU A 58 -0.75 9.67 -10.81
CA LEU A 58 -0.52 9.44 -12.24
C LEU A 58 -0.34 10.79 -12.91
N ASP A 59 0.90 11.14 -13.23
CA ASP A 59 1.20 12.36 -13.99
C ASP A 59 0.79 12.14 -15.45
N TYR A 60 -0.24 12.85 -15.90
CA TYR A 60 -0.75 12.76 -17.27
C TYR A 60 0.28 13.19 -18.33
N ARG A 61 1.34 13.92 -17.92
CA ARG A 61 2.44 14.31 -18.81
C ARG A 61 3.46 13.20 -18.98
N ARG A 62 3.39 12.12 -18.18
CA ARG A 62 4.32 11.00 -18.27
C ARG A 62 4.05 10.22 -19.55
N PRO A 63 4.99 10.18 -20.50
CA PRO A 63 4.82 9.40 -21.72
C PRO A 63 4.92 7.90 -21.39
N GLU A 64 4.27 7.04 -22.19
CA GLU A 64 4.26 5.59 -21.98
C GLU A 64 5.66 4.98 -21.94
N ASN A 65 6.59 5.51 -22.74
CA ASN A 65 7.99 5.10 -22.81
C ASN A 65 8.90 5.76 -21.75
N ALA A 66 8.34 6.37 -20.71
CA ALA A 66 9.12 7.09 -19.69
C ALA A 66 10.22 6.24 -19.02
N GLU A 67 9.98 4.94 -18.81
CA GLU A 67 10.98 4.05 -18.20
C GLU A 67 12.20 3.85 -19.10
N GLU A 68 11.99 3.72 -20.41
CA GLU A 68 13.07 3.58 -21.39
C GLU A 68 13.89 4.86 -21.49
N ILE A 69 13.21 6.02 -21.51
CA ILE A 69 13.85 7.34 -21.49
C ILE A 69 14.71 7.48 -20.24
N LEU A 70 14.18 7.14 -19.06
CA LEU A 70 14.90 7.21 -17.79
C LEU A 70 16.12 6.28 -17.78
N LYS A 71 15.97 5.04 -18.28
CA LYS A 71 17.06 4.06 -18.38
C LYS A 71 18.17 4.54 -19.33
N LYS A 72 17.81 5.19 -20.44
CA LYS A 72 18.76 5.80 -21.38
C LYS A 72 19.54 6.96 -20.74
N PHE A 73 18.84 7.87 -20.04
CA PHE A 73 19.47 8.99 -19.32
C PHE A 73 20.43 8.51 -18.24
N ARG A 74 20.06 7.52 -17.43
CA ARG A 74 20.94 6.95 -16.39
C ARG A 74 22.21 6.34 -16.97
N LYS A 75 22.15 5.70 -18.15
CA LYS A 75 23.33 5.15 -18.84
C LYS A 75 24.26 6.25 -19.37
N CYS A 76 23.71 7.34 -19.90
CA CYS A 76 24.51 8.47 -20.39
C CYS A 76 25.23 9.23 -19.27
N ASN A 77 24.59 9.47 -18.12
CA ASN A 77 25.23 10.18 -17.01
C ASN A 77 26.37 9.37 -16.36
N LYS A 78 26.28 8.03 -16.30
CA LYS A 78 27.41 7.20 -15.81
C LYS A 78 28.67 7.33 -16.66
N ARG A 79 28.55 7.67 -17.94
CA ARG A 79 29.68 7.85 -18.87
C ARG A 79 30.36 9.22 -18.76
N LYS A 80 29.73 10.21 -18.12
CA LYS A 80 30.29 11.56 -17.97
C LYS A 80 31.20 11.74 -16.74
N ASN A 81 31.23 10.79 -15.82
CA ASN A 81 32.03 10.85 -14.58
C ASN A 81 33.33 10.01 -14.65
N PHE A 82 33.79 9.68 -15.86
CA PHE A 82 35.03 8.94 -16.12
C PHE A 82 35.93 9.69 -17.11
N SER A 83 36.09 11.00 -16.92
CA SER A 83 37.13 11.80 -17.58
C SER A 83 37.62 12.90 -16.67
#